data_AF-W6QII0-F1
#
_entry.id   AF-W6QII0-F1
#
_cell.length_a   1.000
_cell.length_b   1.000
_cell.length_c   1.000
_cell.angle_alpha   90.00
_cell.angle_beta   90.00
_cell.angle_gamma   90.00
#
_symmetry.space_group_name_H-M   'P 1'
#
loop_
_entity.id
_entity.type
_entity.pdbx_description
1 polymer ?
#
loop_
_entity_poly.entity_id
_entity_poly.type
_entity_poly.pdbx_seq_one_letter_code
_entity_poly.pdbx_strand_id
1 'polypeptide(L)'
;MLTRRIFSHAGEPWEGNNVPLQADIVLITKLWNEYSTGPCPISFSSAEADSIIHLQSMQEEVDLQLKLVRDFIGVGVDGWTSPDAYEAAYSCARQMKVDGLASLDTE
;
A
#
# COMPACT_ATOMS: atom_id res chain seq x y z
N MET A 1 -13.10 -13.60 4.85
CA MET A 1 -12.39 -12.30 4.70
C MET A 1 -11.78 -12.17 3.31
N LEU A 2 -11.02 -13.17 2.82
CA LEU A 2 -10.32 -13.12 1.52
C LEU A 2 -11.23 -12.82 0.30
N THR A 3 -12.37 -13.50 0.17
CA THR A 3 -13.31 -13.26 -0.95
C THR A 3 -13.85 -11.83 -0.99
N ARG A 4 -14.12 -11.22 0.17
CA ARG A 4 -14.50 -9.81 0.28
C ARG A 4 -13.34 -8.90 -0.16
N ARG A 5 -12.12 -9.21 0.27
CA ARG A 5 -10.91 -8.44 -0.08
C ARG A 5 -10.65 -8.44 -1.59
N ILE A 6 -10.73 -9.62 -2.22
CA ILE A 6 -10.65 -9.78 -3.68
C ILE A 6 -11.72 -8.95 -4.38
N PHE A 7 -12.98 -9.02 -3.92
CA PHE A 7 -14.06 -8.25 -4.53
C PHE A 7 -13.82 -6.74 -4.43
N SER A 8 -13.34 -6.26 -3.28
CA SER A 8 -13.00 -4.85 -3.07
C SER A 8 -11.85 -4.42 -3.98
N HIS A 9 -10.71 -5.11 -3.95
CA HIS A 9 -9.57 -4.76 -4.79
C HIS A 9 -9.90 -4.88 -6.28
N ALA A 10 -10.71 -5.85 -6.71
CA ALA A 10 -11.13 -5.97 -8.10
C ALA A 10 -12.01 -4.79 -8.59
N GLY A 11 -12.70 -4.10 -7.67
CA GLY A 11 -13.57 -2.97 -7.98
C GLY A 11 -12.90 -1.59 -7.86
N GLU A 12 -11.65 -1.52 -7.37
CA GLU A 12 -10.92 -0.27 -7.26
C GLU A 12 -10.54 0.28 -8.66
N PRO A 13 -10.31 1.60 -8.80
CA PRO A 13 -9.82 2.18 -10.07
C PRO A 13 -8.35 1.82 -10.39
N TRP A 14 -7.66 1.20 -9.43
CA TRP A 14 -6.26 0.72 -9.41
C TRP A 14 -5.22 1.83 -9.58
N GLU A 15 -5.52 2.91 -10.29
CA GLU A 15 -4.64 4.07 -10.48
C GLU A 15 -3.21 3.66 -10.91
N GLY A 16 -3.10 2.53 -11.62
CA GLY A 16 -1.84 1.94 -12.07
C GLY A 16 -1.21 0.89 -11.14
N ASN A 17 -1.76 0.64 -9.94
CA ASN A 17 -1.30 -0.36 -8.99
C ASN A 17 -2.34 -1.49 -8.78
N ASN A 18 -1.97 -2.71 -9.13
CA ASN A 18 -2.81 -3.90 -8.97
C ASN A 18 -2.20 -4.98 -8.07
N VAL A 19 -1.07 -4.68 -7.44
CA VAL A 19 -0.34 -5.62 -6.59
C VAL A 19 -1.20 -6.15 -5.44
N PRO A 20 -2.06 -5.36 -4.76
CA PRO A 20 -2.95 -5.89 -3.73
C PRO A 20 -3.91 -6.97 -4.26
N LEU A 21 -4.50 -6.77 -5.45
CA LEU A 21 -5.33 -7.80 -6.05
C LEU A 21 -4.50 -9.02 -6.46
N GLN A 22 -3.33 -8.82 -7.06
CA GLN A 22 -2.46 -9.93 -7.45
C GLN A 22 -2.08 -10.79 -6.23
N ALA A 23 -1.73 -10.17 -5.10
CA ALA A 23 -1.43 -10.86 -3.86
C ALA A 23 -2.62 -11.68 -3.34
N ASP A 24 -3.83 -11.13 -3.43
CA ASP A 24 -5.05 -11.85 -3.06
C ASP A 24 -5.34 -13.05 -3.96
N ILE A 25 -5.10 -12.90 -5.26
CA ILE A 25 -5.26 -13.97 -6.23
C ILE A 25 -4.20 -15.06 -5.99
N VAL A 26 -2.95 -14.69 -5.68
CA VAL A 26 -1.92 -15.66 -5.25
C VAL A 26 -2.36 -16.41 -4.00
N LEU A 27 -2.98 -15.72 -3.03
CA LEU A 27 -3.46 -16.38 -1.82
C LEU A 27 -4.64 -17.34 -2.09
N ILE A 28 -5.61 -16.95 -2.93
CA ILE A 28 -6.75 -17.83 -3.23
C ILE A 28 -6.34 -19.06 -4.04
N THR A 29 -5.31 -18.97 -4.88
CA THR A 29 -4.79 -20.17 -5.58
C THR A 29 -4.19 -21.19 -4.61
N LYS A 30 -3.54 -20.74 -3.53
CA LYS A 30 -3.00 -21.63 -2.47
C LYS A 30 -4.11 -22.26 -1.63
N LEU A 31 -5.25 -21.60 -1.48
CA LEU A 31 -6.40 -22.03 -0.68
C LEU A 31 -7.55 -22.59 -1.53
N TRP A 32 -7.31 -22.86 -2.82
CA TRP A 32 -8.39 -23.15 -3.77
C TRP A 32 -9.25 -24.36 -3.39
N ASN A 33 -8.64 -25.36 -2.77
CA ASN A 33 -9.30 -26.56 -2.26
C ASN A 33 -10.37 -26.27 -1.20
N GLU A 34 -10.32 -25.12 -0.52
CA GLU A 34 -11.36 -24.67 0.42
C GLU A 34 -12.59 -24.09 -0.29
N TYR A 35 -12.44 -23.65 -1.55
CA TYR A 35 -13.50 -22.98 -2.33
C TYR A 35 -14.11 -23.88 -3.40
N SER A 36 -13.38 -24.87 -3.88
CA SER A 36 -13.84 -25.75 -4.96
C SER A 36 -13.16 -27.13 -4.89
N THR A 37 -13.89 -28.14 -5.33
CA THR A 37 -13.37 -29.50 -5.52
C THR A 37 -12.68 -29.69 -6.87
N GLY A 38 -12.85 -28.75 -7.80
CA GLY A 38 -12.20 -28.77 -9.11
C GLY A 38 -10.78 -28.19 -9.08
N PRO A 39 -9.96 -28.40 -10.12
CA PRO A 39 -8.65 -27.78 -10.22
C PRO A 39 -8.76 -26.25 -10.24
N CYS A 40 -7.73 -25.58 -9.71
CA CYS A 40 -7.65 -24.12 -9.76
C CYS A 40 -7.51 -23.66 -11.22
N PRO A 41 -8.34 -22.73 -11.71
CA PRO A 41 -8.32 -22.31 -13.12
C PRO A 41 -7.09 -21.45 -13.49
N ILE A 42 -6.34 -21.01 -12.49
CA ILE A 42 -5.18 -20.13 -12.61
C ILE A 42 -4.03 -20.67 -11.75
N SER A 43 -2.81 -20.41 -12.16
CA SER A 43 -1.61 -20.85 -11.45
C SER A 43 -0.49 -19.83 -11.63
N PHE A 44 0.34 -19.68 -10.60
CA PHE A 44 1.54 -18.86 -10.64
C PHE A 44 2.76 -19.76 -10.56
N SER A 45 3.84 -19.36 -11.22
CA SER A 45 5.16 -19.93 -10.89
C SER A 45 5.54 -19.53 -9.45
N SER A 46 6.39 -20.31 -8.78
CA SER A 46 6.88 -19.93 -7.44
C SER A 46 7.53 -18.55 -7.47
N ALA A 47 8.36 -18.29 -8.48
CA ALA A 47 9.06 -17.02 -8.63
C ALA A 47 8.10 -15.82 -8.79
N GLU A 48 7.03 -15.95 -9.58
CA GLU A 48 6.02 -14.89 -9.71
C GLU A 48 5.26 -14.69 -8.41
N ALA A 49 4.81 -15.77 -7.77
CA ALA A 49 4.09 -15.68 -6.51
C ALA A 49 4.93 -15.00 -5.44
N ASP A 50 6.21 -15.37 -5.32
CA ASP A 50 7.14 -14.78 -4.36
C ASP A 50 7.42 -13.31 -4.69
N SER A 51 7.57 -12.96 -5.97
CA SER A 51 7.74 -11.58 -6.42
C SER A 51 6.53 -10.71 -6.09
N ILE A 52 5.31 -11.20 -6.33
CA ILE A 52 4.07 -10.48 -6.03
C ILE A 52 3.93 -10.24 -4.53
N ILE A 53 4.15 -11.28 -3.71
CA ILE A 53 4.07 -11.16 -2.25
C ILE A 53 5.15 -10.22 -1.71
N HIS A 54 6.37 -10.25 -2.27
CA HIS A 54 7.42 -9.33 -1.88
C HIS A 54 7.06 -7.86 -2.20
N LEU A 55 6.53 -7.60 -3.40
CA LEU A 55 6.07 -6.27 -3.78
C LEU A 55 4.92 -5.78 -2.89
N GLN A 56 3.96 -6.64 -2.56
CA GLN A 56 2.88 -6.31 -1.64
C GLN A 56 3.42 -5.89 -0.27
N SER A 57 4.35 -6.66 0.30
CA SER A 57 4.96 -6.32 1.59
C SER A 57 5.71 -4.98 1.55
N MET A 58 6.37 -4.67 0.43
CA MET A 58 7.06 -3.39 0.27
C MET A 58 6.08 -2.22 0.16
N GLN A 59 4.95 -2.41 -0.54
CA GLN A 59 3.90 -1.39 -0.60
C GLN A 59 3.26 -1.15 0.76
N GLU A 60 2.93 -2.21 1.51
CA GLU A 60 2.34 -2.09 2.86
C GLU A 60 3.26 -1.33 3.82
N GLU A 61 4.58 -1.56 3.74
CA GLU A 61 5.56 -0.81 4.54
C GLU A 61 5.58 0.67 4.14
N VAL A 62 5.67 0.97 2.85
CA VAL A 62 5.69 2.36 2.37
C VAL A 62 4.40 3.09 2.72
N ASP A 63 3.25 2.44 2.58
CA ASP A 63 1.94 3.00 2.93
C ASP A 63 1.83 3.30 4.43
N LEU A 64 2.37 2.41 5.28
CA LEU A 64 2.42 2.63 6.73
C LEU A 64 3.31 3.83 7.07
N GLN A 65 4.51 3.92 6.50
CA GLN A 65 5.41 5.04 6.72
C GLN A 65 4.79 6.36 6.25
N LEU A 66 4.18 6.36 5.06
CA LEU A 66 3.53 7.54 4.50
C LEU A 66 2.33 7.98 5.34
N LYS A 67 1.56 7.03 5.88
CA LYS A 67 0.48 7.33 6.83
C LYS A 67 1.04 8.00 8.09
N LEU A 68 2.08 7.43 8.70
CA LEU A 68 2.70 8.01 9.91
C LEU A 68 3.20 9.44 9.66
N VAL A 69 3.81 9.69 8.50
CA VAL A 69 4.25 11.02 8.08
C VAL A 69 3.06 11.98 7.92
N ARG A 70 1.99 11.56 7.23
CA ARG A 70 0.78 12.38 7.05
C ARG A 70 0.10 12.70 8.38
N ASP A 71 -0.03 11.71 9.26
CA ASP A 71 -0.60 11.85 10.60
C ASP A 71 0.23 12.83 11.45
N PHE A 72 1.56 12.77 11.35
CA PHE A 72 2.46 13.69 12.03
C PHE A 72 2.36 15.12 11.50
N ILE A 73 2.26 15.30 10.18
CA ILE A 73 2.08 16.61 9.54
C ILE A 73 0.67 17.17 9.83
N GLY A 74 -0.32 16.32 10.06
CA GLY A 74 -1.72 16.70 10.24
C GLY A 74 -2.47 16.93 8.93
N VAL A 75 -2.18 16.10 7.91
CA VAL A 75 -2.82 16.14 6.59
C VAL A 75 -3.50 14.82 6.24
N GLY A 76 -4.57 14.91 5.45
CA GLY A 76 -5.26 13.77 4.88
C GLY A 76 -4.47 13.07 3.76
N VAL A 77 -5.03 11.98 3.25
CA VAL A 77 -4.46 11.22 2.13
C VAL A 77 -4.37 12.05 0.84
N ASP A 78 -5.26 13.02 0.68
CA ASP A 78 -5.32 14.01 -0.39
C ASP A 78 -4.43 15.25 -0.12
N GLY A 79 -3.73 15.28 1.02
CA GLY A 79 -2.94 16.43 1.46
C GLY A 79 -3.77 17.57 2.08
N TRP A 80 -5.07 17.37 2.29
CA TRP A 80 -5.94 18.40 2.85
C TRP A 80 -5.75 18.53 4.37
N THR A 81 -5.89 19.76 4.88
CA THR A 81 -6.03 20.06 6.31
C THR A 81 -6.99 21.22 6.51
N SER A 82 -7.52 21.37 7.72
CA SER A 82 -8.42 22.47 8.04
C SER A 82 -7.70 23.83 7.97
N PRO A 83 -8.39 24.93 7.60
CA PRO A 83 -7.77 26.25 7.53
C PRO A 83 -7.04 26.65 8.82
N ASP A 84 -7.60 26.32 9.98
CA ASP A 84 -7.01 26.63 11.29
C ASP A 84 -5.70 25.88 11.57
N ALA A 85 -5.52 24.70 10.95
CA ALA A 85 -4.33 23.86 11.09
C ALA A 85 -3.30 24.06 9.96
N TYR A 86 -3.63 24.83 8.92
CA TYR A 86 -2.83 24.96 7.70
C TYR A 86 -1.40 25.42 7.98
N GLU A 87 -1.22 26.51 8.72
CA GLU A 87 0.11 27.08 8.98
C GLU A 87 1.00 26.13 9.78
N ALA A 88 0.40 25.37 10.71
CA ALA A 88 1.11 24.37 11.50
C ALA A 88 1.56 23.19 10.62
N ALA A 89 0.64 22.65 9.81
CA ALA A 89 0.94 21.55 8.88
C ALA A 89 1.98 21.97 7.83
N TYR A 90 1.86 23.17 7.26
CA TYR A 90 2.82 23.72 6.30
C TYR A 90 4.21 23.87 6.91
N SER A 91 4.29 24.44 8.12
CA SER A 91 5.56 24.60 8.84
C SER A 91 6.20 23.26 9.18
N CYS A 92 5.41 22.29 9.62
CA CYS A 92 5.87 20.93 9.90
C CYS A 92 6.45 20.25 8.65
N ALA A 93 5.69 20.24 7.54
CA ALA A 93 6.13 19.67 6.28
C ALA A 93 7.41 20.34 5.74
N ARG A 94 7.50 21.66 5.88
CA ARG A 94 8.69 22.42 5.48
C ARG A 94 9.90 22.04 6.32
N GLN A 95 9.75 21.92 7.64
CA GLN A 95 10.84 21.53 8.54
C GLN A 95 11.31 20.10 8.24
N MET A 96 10.40 19.14 8.09
CA MET A 96 10.75 17.76 7.73
C MET A 96 11.56 17.68 6.43
N LYS A 97 11.20 18.49 5.42
CA LYS A 97 11.98 18.57 4.17
C LYS A 97 13.39 19.10 4.40
N VAL A 98 13.54 20.13 5.23
CA VAL A 98 14.86 20.71 5.57
C VAL A 98 15.70 19.69 6.32
N ASP A 99 15.15 19.04 7.34
CA ASP A 99 15.85 18.05 8.16
C ASP A 99 16.26 16.83 7.31
N GLY A 100 15.37 16.37 6.43
CA GLY A 100 15.65 15.30 5.48
C GLY A 100 16.78 15.63 4.52
N LEU A 101 16.81 16.84 3.94
CA LEU A 101 17.90 17.26 3.06
C LEU A 101 19.23 17.40 3.82
N ALA A 102 19.21 18.01 5.01
CA ALA A 102 20.40 18.16 5.83
C ALA A 102 21.02 16.81 6.24
N SER A 103 20.19 15.78 6.44
CA SER A 103 20.68 14.42 6.75
C SER A 103 21.50 13.78 5.63
N LEU A 104 21.31 14.22 4.37
CA LEU A 104 22.06 13.72 3.21
C LEU A 104 23.40 14.43 3.02
N ASP A 105 23.52 15.68 3.48
CA ASP A 105 24.74 16.49 3.36
C ASP A 105 25.79 16.16 4.44
N THR A 106 25.46 15.26 5.37
CA THR A 106 26.33 14.89 6.50
C THR A 106 27.12 13.58 6.28
N GLU A 107 27.15 13.07 5.05
CA GLU A 107 28.01 11.95 4.60
C GLU A 107 29.20 12.41 3.75
#